data_AF-A0A416CEM6-F1
#
_entry.id   AF-A0A416CEM6-F1
#
_cell.length_a   1.000
_cell.length_b   1.000
_cell.length_c   1.000
_cell.angle_alpha   90.00
_cell.angle_beta   90.00
_cell.angle_gamma   90.00
#
_symmetry.space_group_name_H-M   'P 1'
#
loop_
_entity.id
_entity.type
_entity.pdbx_description
1 polymer ?
#
loop_
_entity_poly.entity_id
_entity_poly.type
_entity_poly.pdbx_seq_one_letter_code
_entity_poly.pdbx_strand_id
1 'polypeptide(L)' 'MEETKKLPQMMTVRQIAKTGLLPENAIRVMLKNGQIKAVYSGRKALINFDNLCEYLKTLTVVG' A
#
# COMPACT_ATOMS: atom_id res chain seq x y z
N MET A 1 -25.05 -17.40 -4.31
CA MET A 1 -24.14 -17.10 -3.20
C MET A 1 -23.63 -15.69 -3.46
N GLU A 2 -24.11 -14.69 -2.73
CA GLU A 2 -23.62 -13.32 -2.91
C GLU A 2 -22.21 -13.21 -2.35
N GLU A 3 -21.22 -13.04 -3.23
CA GLU A 3 -19.90 -12.59 -2.83
C GLU A 3 -20.04 -11.19 -2.23
N THR A 4 -20.00 -11.07 -0.91
CA THR A 4 -19.87 -9.79 -0.23
C THR A 4 -18.56 -9.15 -0.66
N LYS A 5 -18.63 -8.26 -1.66
CA LYS A 5 -17.49 -7.55 -2.21
C LYS A 5 -16.90 -6.64 -1.12
N LYS A 6 -15.88 -7.13 -0.43
CA LYS A 6 -15.21 -6.39 0.64
C LYS A 6 -14.63 -5.10 0.04
N LEU A 7 -15.00 -3.97 0.62
CA LEU A 7 -14.48 -2.67 0.19
C LEU A 7 -12.96 -2.63 0.43
N PRO A 8 -12.17 -2.07 -0.50
CA PRO A 8 -10.72 -2.02 -0.35
C PRO A 8 -10.32 -1.13 0.83
N GLN A 9 -9.37 -1.59 1.64
CA GLN A 9 -8.88 -0.82 2.78
C GLN A 9 -7.87 0.24 2.32
N MET A 10 -8.37 1.44 2.02
CA MET A 10 -7.55 2.56 1.58
C MET A 10 -6.89 3.28 2.77
N MET A 11 -5.56 3.35 2.80
CA MET A 11 -4.78 3.95 3.88
C MET A 11 -3.75 4.95 3.35
N THR A 12 -3.52 6.01 4.10
CA THR A 12 -2.43 6.96 3.82
C THR A 12 -1.07 6.39 4.20
N VAL A 13 0.00 6.94 3.62
CA VAL A 13 1.40 6.61 3.98
C VAL A 13 1.62 6.58 5.50
N ARG A 14 1.13 7.60 6.22
CA ARG A 14 1.27 7.69 7.69
C ARG A 14 0.47 6.63 8.43
N GLN A 15 -0.72 6.26 7.95
CA GLN A 15 -1.52 5.21 8.56
C GLN A 15 -0.86 3.83 8.35
N ILE A 16 -0.31 3.57 7.17
CA ILE A 16 0.43 2.32 6.90
C ILE A 16 1.69 2.25 7.76
N ALA A 17 2.43 3.35 7.90
CA ALA A 17 3.60 3.35 8.77
C ALA A 17 3.26 3.05 10.24
N LYS A 18 2.09 3.50 10.71
CA LYS A 18 1.59 3.17 12.05
C LYS A 18 1.24 1.69 12.26
N THR A 19 1.03 0.90 11.20
CA THR A 19 0.82 -0.55 11.35
C THR A 19 2.13 -1.30 11.62
N GLY A 20 3.28 -0.63 11.46
CA GLY A 20 4.60 -1.26 11.56
C GLY A 20 5.01 -2.05 10.31
N LEU A 21 4.20 -2.05 9.24
CA LEU A 21 4.50 -2.79 8.01
C LEU A 21 5.76 -2.28 7.31
N LEU A 22 5.84 -0.96 7.10
CA LEU A 22 6.97 -0.28 6.46
C LEU A 22 7.11 1.15 6.98
N PRO A 23 8.33 1.71 7.07
CA PRO A 23 8.53 3.10 7.44
C PRO A 23 8.01 4.06 6.35
N GLU A 24 7.58 5.27 6.73
CA GLU A 24 7.03 6.25 5.78
C GLU A 24 7.95 6.51 4.58
N ASN A 25 9.26 6.61 4.83
CA ASN A 25 10.25 6.87 3.78
C ASN A 25 10.29 5.75 2.75
N ALA A 26 10.22 4.48 3.16
CA ALA A 26 10.20 3.36 2.23
C ALA A 26 8.96 3.41 1.33
N ILE A 27 7.78 3.66 1.92
CA ILE A 27 6.53 3.77 1.18
C ILE A 27 6.59 4.94 0.18
N ARG A 28 7.14 6.10 0.57
CA ARG A 28 7.32 7.25 -0.32
C ARG A 28 8.27 6.96 -1.48
N VAL A 29 9.36 6.24 -1.23
CA VAL A 29 10.29 5.80 -2.28
C VAL A 29 9.58 4.85 -3.24
N MET A 30 8.84 3.86 -2.73
CA MET A 30 8.07 2.93 -3.57
C MET A 30 7.03 3.65 -4.44
N LEU A 31 6.33 4.66 -3.89
CA LEU A 31 5.42 5.51 -4.66
C LEU A 31 6.15 6.28 -5.77
N LYS A 32 7.27 6.93 -5.42
CA LYS A 32 8.07 7.71 -6.37
C LYS A 32 8.63 6.85 -7.50
N ASN A 33 9.00 5.61 -7.18
CA ASN A 33 9.52 4.63 -8.13
C ASN A 33 8.40 3.92 -8.93
N GLY A 34 7.12 4.21 -8.65
CA GLY A 34 5.99 3.59 -9.35
C GLY A 34 5.76 2.11 -8.99
N GLN A 35 6.35 1.62 -7.91
CA GLN A 35 6.26 0.21 -7.49
C GLN A 35 4.89 -0.15 -6.90
N ILE A 36 4.21 0.83 -6.30
CA ILE A 36 2.89 0.64 -5.68
C ILE A 36 1.88 1.65 -6.22
N LYS A 37 0.63 1.21 -6.37
CA LYS A 37 -0.47 2.03 -6.86
C LYS A 37 -1.09 2.84 -5.72
N ALA A 38 -1.42 4.09 -6.01
CA ALA A 38 -2.15 4.96 -5.09
C ALA A 38 -3.18 5.83 -5.82
N VAL A 39 -4.27 6.14 -5.12
CA VAL A 39 -5.23 7.17 -5.51
C VAL A 39 -4.89 8.44 -4.75
N TYR A 40 -4.80 9.57 -5.45
CA TYR A 40 -4.48 10.84 -4.81
C TYR A 40 -5.75 11.61 -4.47
N SER A 41 -5.86 12.03 -3.22
CA SER A 41 -6.89 12.96 -2.75
C SER A 41 -6.20 14.23 -2.26
N GLY A 42 -6.15 15.24 -3.14
CA GLY A 42 -5.29 16.41 -2.96
C GLY A 42 -3.82 15.99 -2.86
N ARG A 43 -3.18 16.31 -1.72
CA ARG A 43 -1.76 15.96 -1.45
C ARG A 43 -1.57 14.59 -0.80
N LYS A 44 -2.65 13.89 -0.45
CA LYS A 44 -2.57 12.60 0.24
C LYS A 44 -2.60 11.46 -0.78
N ALA A 45 -1.62 10.57 -0.69
CA ALA A 45 -1.66 9.28 -1.38
C ALA A 45 -2.46 8.28 -0.54
N LEU A 46 -3.52 7.71 -1.10
CA LEU A 46 -4.32 6.62 -0.55
C LEU A 46 -3.93 5.33 -1.26
N ILE A 47 -3.39 4.39 -0.51
CA ILE A 47 -2.89 3.11 -0.99
C ILE A 47 -3.86 2.03 -0.52
N ASN A 48 -4.21 1.09 -1.40
CA ASN A 48 -4.94 -0.10 -0.98
C ASN A 48 -4.00 -0.99 -0.14
N PHE A 49 -4.29 -1.11 1.15
CA PHE A 49 -3.46 -1.82 2.11
C PHE A 49 -3.39 -3.32 1.85
N ASP A 50 -4.50 -3.94 1.44
CA ASP A 50 -4.56 -5.37 1.15
C ASP A 50 -3.65 -5.70 -0.04
N ASN A 51 -3.79 -4.95 -1.14
CA ASN A 51 -2.96 -5.12 -2.33
C ASN A 51 -1.47 -4.85 -2.04
N LEU A 52 -1.16 -3.90 -1.16
CA LEU A 52 0.22 -3.65 -0.74
C LEU A 52 0.78 -4.88 -0.02
N CYS A 53 0.03 -5.47 0.91
CA CYS A 53 0.45 -6.67 1.63
C CYS A 53 0.65 -7.86 0.68
N GLU A 54 -0.23 -8.04 -0.29
CA GLU A 54 -0.09 -9.07 -1.33
C GLU A 54 1.17 -8.85 -2.17
N TYR A 55 1.39 -7.62 -2.64
CA TYR A 55 2.58 -7.27 -3.40
C TYR A 55 3.87 -7.56 -2.61
N LEU A 56 3.92 -7.19 -1.32
CA LEU A 56 5.09 -7.44 -0.49
C LEU A 56 5.39 -8.93 -0.32
N LYS A 57 4.36 -9.79 -0.25
CA LYS A 57 4.53 -11.25 -0.21
C LYS A 57 5.14 -11.83 -1.49
N THR A 58 4.94 -11.16 -2.63
CA THR A 58 5.55 -11.59 -3.90
C THR A 58 7.01 -11.18 -4.07
N LEU A 59 7.53 -10.30 -3.21
CA LEU A 59 8.92 -9.89 -3.28
C LEU A 59 9.82 -11.05 -2.85
N THR A 60 10.67 -11.49 -3.76
CA THR A 60 11.74 -12.44 -3.47
C THR A 60 13.07 -11.70 -3.38
N VAL A 61 13.93 -12.10 -2.46
CA VAL A 61 15.30 -11.60 -2.40
C VAL A 61 16.08 -12.29 -3.51
N VAL A 62 16.54 -11.53 -4.50
CA VAL A 62 17.52 -12.02 -5.47
C VAL A 62 18.89 -11.82 -4.82
N GLY A 63 19.48 -12.93 -4.36
CA GLY A 63 20.84 -12.98 -3.83
C GLY A 63 21.89 -13.04 -4.92
#